data_AF-A0AA43KKU8-F1
#
_entry.id   AF-A0AA43KKU8-F1
#
_cell.length_a   1.000
_cell.length_b   1.000
_cell.length_c   1.000
_cell.angle_alpha   90.00
_cell.angle_beta   90.00
_cell.angle_gamma   90.00
#
_symmetry.space_group_name_H-M   'P 1'
#
loop_
_entity.id
_entity.type
_entity.pdbx_description
1 polymer ?
#
loop_
_entity_poly.entity_id
_entity_poly.type
_entity_poly.pdbx_seq_one_letter_code
_entity_poly.pdbx_strand_id
1 'polypeptide(L)'
;MTTITFDENSEAGRTLMSMIRNMKPSVRKTIHLTNEKTEVTVQHIPGLPYTQEEKLESLRRAEEDIAAGRISTHEEVMERLNARIDSWK
;
A
#
# COMPACT_ATOMS: atom_id res chain seq x y z
N MET A 1 -12.29 -13.76 -18.13
CA MET A 1 -13.07 -12.66 -18.74
C MET A 1 -13.96 -12.12 -17.64
N THR A 2 -13.72 -10.88 -17.19
CA THR A 2 -14.44 -10.29 -16.05
C THR A 2 -15.59 -9.44 -16.58
N THR A 3 -16.83 -9.79 -16.22
CA THR A 3 -18.03 -9.04 -16.62
C THR A 3 -18.39 -8.07 -15.50
N ILE A 4 -18.51 -6.78 -15.83
CA ILE A 4 -18.92 -5.74 -14.89
C ILE A 4 -20.40 -5.42 -15.17
N THR A 5 -21.25 -5.61 -14.17
CA THR A 5 -22.69 -5.37 -14.26
C THR A 5 -23.02 -4.02 -13.62
N PHE A 6 -23.74 -3.17 -14.34
CA PHE A 6 -24.25 -1.89 -13.84
C PHE A 6 -25.77 -1.98 -13.67
N ASP A 7 -26.31 -1.43 -12.59
CA ASP A 7 -27.76 -1.33 -12.37
C ASP A 7 -28.30 -0.07 -13.07
N GLU A 8 -29.08 -0.26 -14.14
CA GLU A 8 -29.74 0.81 -14.91
C GLU A 8 -30.83 1.55 -14.14
N ASN A 9 -31.26 1.04 -12.98
CA ASN A 9 -32.21 1.73 -12.11
C ASN A 9 -31.55 2.68 -11.12
N SER A 10 -30.23 2.55 -10.93
CA SER A 10 -29.45 3.48 -10.11
C SER A 10 -29.17 4.78 -10.87
N GLU A 11 -29.14 5.92 -10.18
CA GLU A 11 -28.84 7.23 -10.77
C GLU A 11 -27.45 7.26 -11.45
N ALA A 12 -26.46 6.64 -10.80
CA ALA A 12 -25.11 6.50 -11.35
C ALA A 12 -25.09 5.62 -12.61
N GLY A 13 -25.82 4.51 -12.62
CA GLY A 13 -25.95 3.63 -13.79
C GLY A 13 -26.64 4.32 -14.97
N ARG A 14 -27.71 5.07 -14.72
CA ARG A 14 -28.42 5.87 -15.75
C ARG A 14 -27.50 6.91 -16.39
N THR A 15 -26.73 7.61 -15.56
CA THR A 15 -25.78 8.64 -16.00
C THR A 15 -24.68 8.04 -16.88
N LEU A 16 -24.09 6.93 -16.45
CA LEU A 16 -23.05 6.22 -17.18
C LEU A 16 -23.57 5.66 -18.52
N MET A 17 -24.76 5.07 -18.53
CA MET A 17 -25.40 4.57 -19.76
C MET A 17 -25.75 5.67 -20.76
N SER A 18 -26.16 6.85 -20.28
CA SER A 18 -26.39 8.04 -21.11
C SER A 18 -25.09 8.53 -21.77
N MET A 19 -23.99 8.60 -21.01
CA MET A 19 -22.69 8.99 -21.53
C MET A 19 -22.17 8.02 -22.59
N ILE A 20 -22.30 6.71 -22.37
CA ILE A 20 -21.89 5.68 -23.35
C ILE A 20 -22.70 5.80 -24.64
N ARG A 21 -24.03 5.99 -24.53
CA ARG A 21 -24.94 6.08 -25.68
C ARG A 21 -24.66 7.30 -26.57
N ASN A 22 -24.26 8.42 -25.97
CA ASN A 22 -23.99 9.66 -26.70
C ASN A 22 -22.55 9.79 -27.22
N MET A 23 -21.64 8.85 -26.90
CA MET A 23 -20.25 8.92 -27.37
C MET A 23 -20.08 8.34 -28.78
N LYS A 24 -19.35 9.07 -29.64
CA LYS A 24 -19.07 8.69 -31.04
C LYS A 24 -18.53 7.24 -31.19
N PRO A 25 -18.92 6.51 -32.24
CA PRO A 25 -18.66 5.07 -32.37
C PRO A 25 -17.21 4.68 -32.76
N SER A 26 -16.33 5.61 -33.14
CA SER A 26 -15.09 5.26 -33.87
C SER A 26 -13.81 5.11 -33.04
N VAL A 27 -13.89 5.02 -31.71
CA VAL A 27 -12.67 4.89 -30.87
C VAL A 27 -12.85 3.71 -29.95
N ARG A 28 -11.89 2.78 -29.93
CA ARG A 28 -11.79 1.71 -28.92
C ARG A 28 -11.82 2.35 -27.54
N LYS A 29 -12.93 2.20 -26.82
CA LYS A 29 -13.15 2.90 -25.55
C LYS A 29 -12.64 2.03 -24.41
N THR A 30 -11.67 2.55 -23.66
CA THR A 30 -11.19 1.96 -22.41
C THR A 30 -11.83 2.73 -21.26
N ILE A 31 -12.65 2.06 -20.46
CA ILE A 31 -13.20 2.64 -19.22
C ILE A 31 -12.18 2.39 -18.12
N HIS A 32 -11.53 3.45 -17.65
CA HIS A 32 -10.64 3.38 -16.50
C HIS A 32 -11.49 3.51 -15.23
N LEU A 33 -11.71 2.39 -14.55
CA LEU A 33 -12.29 2.37 -13.21
C LEU A 33 -11.18 2.70 -12.22
N THR A 34 -10.96 3.99 -11.96
CA THR A 34 -10.24 4.40 -10.76
C THR A 34 -11.18 4.15 -9.59
N ASN A 35 -10.90 3.10 -8.83
CA ASN A 35 -11.51 2.95 -7.52
C ASN A 35 -11.05 4.18 -6.74
N GLU A 36 -11.93 5.16 -6.50
CA GLU A 36 -11.59 6.36 -5.73
C GLU A 36 -11.26 6.04 -4.25
N LYS A 37 -11.24 4.74 -3.91
CA LYS A 37 -10.69 4.14 -2.70
C LYS A 37 -9.42 3.29 -2.94
N THR A 38 -8.67 3.54 -4.00
CA THR A 38 -7.22 3.36 -3.92
C THR A 38 -6.61 4.70 -3.52
N GLU A 39 -6.95 5.17 -2.32
CA GLU A 39 -5.85 5.47 -1.41
C GLU A 39 -4.89 4.30 -1.59
N VAL A 40 -3.64 4.56 -1.94
CA VAL A 40 -2.60 3.61 -1.55
C VAL A 40 -2.84 3.53 -0.05
N THR A 41 -3.60 2.53 0.39
CA THR A 41 -3.67 2.16 1.78
C THR A 41 -2.21 1.94 2.05
N VAL A 42 -1.60 2.91 2.72
CA VAL A 42 -0.26 2.78 3.22
C VAL A 42 -0.46 1.65 4.21
N GLN A 43 -0.34 0.41 3.70
CA GLN A 43 -0.54 -0.78 4.48
C GLN A 43 0.46 -0.59 5.58
N HIS A 44 -0.06 -0.39 6.79
CA HIS A 44 0.73 -0.11 7.96
C HIS A 44 1.65 -1.32 8.14
N ILE A 45 2.90 -1.19 7.68
CA ILE A 45 3.91 -2.22 7.82
C ILE A 45 4.23 -2.21 9.32
N PRO A 46 3.97 -3.32 10.03
CA PRO A 46 4.21 -3.38 11.46
C PRO A 46 5.67 -3.00 11.77
N GLY A 47 5.86 -2.05 12.69
CA GLY A 47 7.18 -1.60 13.13
C GLY A 47 7.74 -0.37 12.39
N LEU A 48 7.06 0.17 11.39
CA LEU A 48 7.41 1.48 10.83
C LEU A 48 6.58 2.60 11.49
N PRO A 49 7.18 3.78 11.76
CA PRO A 49 6.45 4.93 12.27
C PRO A 49 5.78 5.72 11.13
N TYR A 50 4.48 5.98 11.25
CA TYR A 50 3.68 6.62 10.19
C TYR A 50 3.25 8.04 10.55
N THR A 51 3.00 8.29 11.84
CA THR A 51 2.69 9.61 12.38
C THR A 51 3.96 10.37 12.81
N GLN A 52 3.84 11.68 12.99
CA GLN A 52 4.96 12.51 13.45
C GLN A 52 5.39 12.15 14.88
N GLU A 53 4.44 11.79 15.75
CA GLU A 53 4.69 11.37 17.12
C GLU A 53 5.46 10.04 17.16
N GLU A 54 5.03 9.04 16.38
CA GLU A 54 5.72 7.74 16.29
C GLU A 54 7.13 7.88 15.74
N LYS A 55 7.37 8.81 14.81
CA LYS A 55 8.71 9.10 14.29
C LYS A 55 9.61 9.68 15.39
N LEU A 56 9.07 10.59 16.19
CA LEU A 56 9.80 11.22 17.29
C LEU A 56 10.14 10.19 18.37
N GLU A 57 9.19 9.32 18.72
CA GLU A 57 9.41 8.24 19.67
C GLU A 57 10.45 7.22 19.16
N SER A 58 10.38 6.87 17.88
CA SER A 58 11.34 5.95 17.26
C SER A 58 12.77 6.51 17.26
N LEU A 59 12.92 7.82 16.98
CA LEU A 59 14.21 8.48 17.05
C LEU A 59 14.76 8.49 18.48
N ARG A 60 13.92 8.81 19.47
CA ARG A 60 14.34 8.82 20.88
C ARG A 60 14.81 7.44 21.34
N ARG A 61 14.11 6.37 20.95
CA ARG A 61 14.53 4.99 21.25
C ARG A 61 15.85 4.63 20.57
N ALA A 62 16.04 5.04 19.32
CA ALA A 62 17.30 4.82 18.61
C ALA A 62 18.47 5.54 19.30
N GLU A 63 18.27 6.76 19.79
CA GLU A 63 19.27 7.50 20.57
C GLU A 63 19.60 6.82 21.90
N GLU A 64 18.58 6.32 22.62
CA GLU A 64 18.75 5.54 23.84
C GLU A 64 19.54 4.24 23.58
N ASP A 65 19.26 3.55 22.47
CA ASP A 65 19.98 2.33 22.08
C ASP A 65 21.43 2.59 21.71
N ILE A 66 21.71 3.70 21.02
CA ILE A 66 23.08 4.16 20.74
C ILE A 66 23.81 4.47 22.05
N ALA A 67 23.18 5.21 22.96
CA ALA A 67 23.76 5.57 24.26
C ALA A 67 24.01 4.34 25.14
N ALA A 68 23.14 3.34 25.08
CA ALA A 68 23.28 2.08 25.80
C ALA A 68 24.26 1.09 25.13
N GLY A 69 24.85 1.43 23.97
CA GLY A 69 25.73 0.56 23.22
C GLY A 69 25.05 -0.66 22.59
N ARG A 70 23.72 -0.64 22.47
CA ARG A 70 22.90 -1.70 21.83
C ARG A 70 22.88 -1.56 20.30
N ILE A 71 24.04 -1.22 19.75
CA ILE A 71 24.23 -1.03 18.31
C ILE A 71 24.90 -2.29 17.79
N SER A 72 24.39 -2.83 16.69
CA SER A 72 25.01 -3.96 16.01
C SER A 72 25.53 -3.50 14.67
N THR A 73 26.74 -3.91 14.35
CA THR A 73 27.33 -3.69 13.02
C THR A 73 26.58 -4.50 11.97
N HIS A 74 26.72 -4.09 10.70
CA HIS A 74 26.10 -4.79 9.59
C HIS A 74 26.52 -6.27 9.54
N GLU A 75 27.80 -6.56 9.77
CA GLU A 75 28.35 -7.92 9.75
C GLU A 75 27.73 -8.80 10.84
N GLU A 76 27.64 -8.31 12.09
CA GLU A 76 27.04 -9.04 13.21
C GLU A 76 25.54 -9.31 13.01
N VAL A 77 24.84 -8.42 12.30
CA VAL A 77 23.43 -8.63 11.96
C VAL A 77 23.31 -9.72 10.89
N MET A 78 24.14 -9.66 9.85
CA MET A 78 24.12 -10.62 8.75
C MET A 78 24.52 -12.03 9.22
N GLU A 79 25.51 -12.16 10.10
CA GLU A 79 25.88 -13.46 10.68
C GLU A 79 24.72 -14.09 11.47
N ARG A 80 24.06 -13.32 12.34
CA ARG A 80 22.90 -13.82 13.11
C ARG A 80 21.74 -14.21 12.20
N LEU A 81 21.52 -13.44 11.14
CA LEU A 81 20.42 -13.67 10.20
C LEU A 81 20.67 -14.94 9.38
N ASN A 82 21.90 -15.14 8.88
CA ASN A 82 22.30 -16.36 8.18
C ASN A 82 22.21 -17.59 9.09
N ALA A 83 22.73 -17.51 10.33
CA ALA A 83 22.63 -18.58 11.30
C ALA A 83 21.17 -18.96 11.62
N ARG A 84 20.27 -17.96 11.67
CA ARG A 84 18.84 -18.18 11.88
C ARG A 84 18.17 -18.85 10.68
N ILE A 85 18.48 -18.41 9.46
CA ILE A 85 17.97 -19.03 8.22
C ILE A 85 18.44 -20.48 8.12
N ASP A 86 19.70 -20.75 8.42
CA ASP A 86 20.24 -22.11 8.38
C ASP A 86 19.60 -23.02 9.44
N SER A 87 19.18 -22.47 10.60
CA SER A 87 18.43 -23.23 11.61
C SER A 87 17.01 -23.66 11.20
N TRP A 88 16.50 -23.14 10.08
CA TRP A 88 15.18 -23.49 9.53
C TRP A 88 15.26 -24.51 8.38
N LYS A 89 16.47 -24.91 7.96
CA LYS A 89 16.71 -26.01 7.03
C LYS A 89 16.69 -27.35 7.76
#